data_AF-A0A931SXP4-F1
#
_entry.id   AF-A0A931SXP4-F1
#
_cell.length_a   1.000
_cell.length_b   1.000
_cell.length_c   1.000
_cell.angle_alpha   90.00
_cell.angle_beta   90.00
_cell.angle_gamma   90.00
#
_symmetry.space_group_name_H-M   'P 1'
#
loop_
_entity.id
_entity.type
_entity.pdbx_description
1 polymer ?
#
loop_
_entity_poly.entity_id
_entity_poly.type
_entity_poly.pdbx_seq_one_letter_code
_entity_poly.pdbx_strand_id
1 'polypeptide(L)' 'MPKQITQTERNWYAVHTYSGYEETVAKNLRQRIESLGMEDKIFNVLVPVEKK' A
#
# COMPACT_ATOMS: atom_id res chain seq x y z
N MET A 1 5.72 30.59 -18.02
CA MET A 1 4.74 29.58 -17.53
C MET A 1 5.48 28.64 -16.62
N PRO A 2 5.12 28.49 -15.33
CA PRO A 2 5.83 27.58 -14.44
C PRO A 2 5.57 26.14 -14.94
N LYS A 3 6.64 25.42 -15.27
CA LYS A 3 6.56 23.97 -15.55
C LYS A 3 6.03 23.31 -14.29
N GLN A 4 4.79 22.83 -14.35
CA GLN A 4 4.21 22.00 -13.31
C GLN A 4 5.09 20.76 -13.19
N ILE A 5 5.88 20.70 -12.12
CA ILE A 5 6.63 19.51 -11.77
C ILE A 5 5.57 18.52 -11.32
N THR A 6 5.10 17.65 -12.21
CA THR A 6 4.35 16.45 -11.83
C THR A 6 5.35 15.50 -11.19
N GLN A 7 5.78 15.85 -9.99
CA GLN A 7 6.58 15.00 -9.14
C GLN A 7 5.58 13.93 -8.70
N THR A 8 5.58 12.79 -9.39
CA THR A 8 4.84 11.60 -8.99
C THR A 8 5.52 11.06 -7.73
N GLU A 9 5.39 11.79 -6.64
CA GLU A 9 6.03 11.50 -5.37
C GLU A 9 5.32 10.33 -4.71
N ARG A 10 6.12 9.39 -4.23
CA ARG A 10 5.62 8.24 -3.47
C ARG A 10 5.13 8.73 -2.13
N ASN A 11 3.83 8.67 -1.92
CA ASN A 11 3.21 9.02 -0.66
C ASN A 11 2.91 7.77 0.17
N TRP A 12 3.04 7.90 1.48
CA TRP A 12 2.62 6.88 2.42
C TRP A 12 1.13 7.02 2.72
N TYR A 13 0.43 5.89 2.69
CA TYR A 13 -0.98 5.81 3.06
C TYR A 13 -1.15 4.81 4.19
N ALA A 14 -1.95 5.19 5.19
CA ALA A 14 -2.35 4.30 6.27
C ALA A 14 -3.76 3.76 5.98
N VAL A 15 -3.97 2.47 6.25
CA VAL A 15 -5.27 1.82 6.13
C VAL A 15 -5.66 1.34 7.52
N HIS A 16 -6.82 1.79 8.00
CA HIS A 16 -7.39 1.26 9.23
C HIS A 16 -8.04 -0.09 8.97
N THR A 17 -7.62 -1.10 9.72
CA THR A 17 -8.15 -2.46 9.67
C THR A 17 -8.53 -2.91 11.07
N TYR A 18 -9.26 -4.01 11.16
CA TYR A 18 -9.58 -4.63 12.45
C TYR A 18 -8.38 -5.38 13.01
N SER A 19 -8.15 -5.21 14.31
CA SER A 19 -7.11 -5.92 15.05
C SER A 19 -7.27 -7.43 14.93
N GLY A 20 -6.19 -8.13 14.57
CA GLY A 20 -6.17 -9.58 14.34
C GLY A 20 -6.39 -10.03 12.89
N TYR A 21 -6.82 -9.13 12.00
CA TYR A 21 -6.96 -9.41 10.56
C TYR A 21 -5.89 -8.76 9.69
N GLU A 22 -4.92 -8.06 10.29
CA GLU A 22 -3.91 -7.27 9.59
C GLU A 22 -3.11 -8.11 8.58
N GLU A 23 -2.74 -9.33 8.95
CA GLU A 23 -1.99 -10.24 8.10
C GLU A 23 -2.81 -10.75 6.91
N THR A 24 -4.09 -11.10 7.16
CA THR A 24 -5.02 -11.49 6.09
C THR A 24 -5.31 -10.33 5.14
N VAL A 25 -5.52 -9.12 5.69
CA VAL A 25 -5.77 -7.92 4.88
C VAL A 25 -4.55 -7.60 4.02
N ALA A 26 -3.34 -7.65 4.57
CA ALA A 26 -2.13 -7.40 3.80
C ALA A 26 -1.90 -8.42 2.68
N LYS A 27 -2.17 -9.71 2.94
CA LYS A 27 -2.11 -10.76 1.92
C LYS A 27 -3.15 -10.52 0.81
N ASN A 28 -4.39 -10.23 1.18
CA ASN A 28 -5.45 -9.89 0.24
C ASN A 28 -5.13 -8.63 -0.57
N LEU A 29 -4.49 -7.64 0.06
CA LEU A 29 -4.07 -6.41 -0.62
C LEU A 29 -3.04 -6.73 -1.70
N ARG A 30 -1.99 -7.51 -1.38
CA ARG A 30 -0.98 -7.95 -2.35
C ARG A 30 -1.62 -8.72 -3.52
N GLN A 31 -2.50 -9.66 -3.22
CA GLN A 31 -3.18 -10.44 -4.24
C GLN A 31 -4.09 -9.58 -5.13
N ARG A 32 -4.77 -8.58 -4.56
CA ARG A 32 -5.54 -7.60 -5.34
C ARG A 32 -4.66 -6.71 -6.20
N ILE A 33 -3.53 -6.26 -5.68
CA ILE A 33 -2.57 -5.43 -6.42
C ILE A 33 -2.09 -6.17 -7.66
N GLU A 34 -1.71 -7.44 -7.51
CA GLU A 34 -1.30 -8.32 -8.61
C GLU A 34 -2.45 -8.54 -9.61
N SER A 35 -3.64 -8.90 -9.11
CA SER A 35 -4.82 -9.16 -9.97
C SER A 35 -5.31 -7.93 -10.72
N LEU A 36 -5.14 -6.73 -10.17
CA LEU A 36 -5.54 -5.46 -10.79
C LEU A 36 -4.40 -4.81 -11.59
N GLY A 37 -3.20 -5.40 -11.58
CA GLY A 37 -2.00 -4.83 -12.21
C GLY A 37 -1.60 -3.47 -11.63
N MET A 38 -1.87 -3.24 -10.34
CA MET A 38 -1.57 -1.97 -9.64
C MET A 38 -0.16 -1.93 -9.03
N GLU A 39 0.73 -2.83 -9.44
CA GLU A 39 2.13 -2.89 -8.99
C GLU A 39 2.91 -1.62 -9.36
N ASP A 40 2.43 -0.87 -10.36
CA ASP A 40 2.97 0.43 -10.77
C ASP A 40 2.70 1.54 -9.76
N LYS A 41 1.64 1.41 -8.94
CA LYS A 41 1.20 2.41 -7.97
C LYS A 41 1.49 2.04 -6.53
N ILE A 42 1.40 0.75 -6.18
CA ILE A 42 1.56 0.27 -4.81
C ILE A 42 2.86 -0.53 -4.71
N PHE A 43 3.91 0.15 -4.26
CA PHE A 43 5.27 -0.39 -4.23
C PHE A 43 5.57 -1.28 -3.01
N ASN A 44 4.98 -0.96 -1.86
CA ASN A 44 5.26 -1.64 -0.60
C ASN A 44 4.02 -1.69 0.29
N VAL A 45 3.82 -2.84 0.92
CA VAL A 45 2.78 -3.06 1.94
C VAL A 45 3.47 -3.55 3.20
N LEU A 46 3.51 -2.68 4.21
CA LEU A 46 4.05 -2.96 5.54
C LEU A 46 2.89 -3.21 6.50
N VAL A 47 3.04 -4.25 7.32
CA VAL A 47 2.12 -4.54 8.42
C VAL A 47 2.88 -4.33 9.71
N PRO A 48 2.41 -3.45 10.61
CA PRO A 48 3.00 -3.28 11.92
C PRO A 48 2.57 -4.43 12.84
N VAL A 49 3.03 -5.65 12.56
CA VAL A 49 2.85 -6.79 13.46
C VAL A 49 3.93 -6.76 14.53
N GLU A 50 3.51 -6.64 15.79
CA GLU A 50 4.39 -6.80 16.95
C GLU A 50 4.78 -8.28 17.06
N LYS A 51 6.01 -8.63 16.64
CA LYS A 51 6.59 -9.95 16.95
C LYS A 51 7.02 -9.92 18.41
N LYS A 52 6.20 -10.50 19.28
CA LYS A 52 6.56 -10.79 20.67
C LYS A 52 7.64 -11.87 20.75
#